data_AF-A0A2I0TXB0-F1
#
_entry.id   AF-A0A2I0TXB0-F1
#
_cell.length_a   1.000
_cell.length_b   1.000
_cell.length_c   1.000
_cell.angle_alpha   90.00
_cell.angle_beta   90.00
_cell.angle_gamma   90.00
#
_symmetry.space_group_name_H-M   'P 1'
#
loop_
_entity.id
_entity.type
_entity.pdbx_description
1 polymer ?
#
loop_
_entity_poly.entity_id
_entity_poly.type
_entity_poly.pdbx_seq_one_letter_code
_entity_poly.pdbx_strand_id
1 'polypeptide(L)'
;MFNAELNTRIILNNFGHILGNFKSKFGIKRERVPFILTYDFIHVIQQGKTGNTEKFGRFRQYCEEAYLILRKHGNLFITLFALMLTAGLPELTSVKDIQYLKDSLALGKSEEEALKQFKQKFDEALRESWTTKVNWMAHTVRKDYRS
;
A
#
# COMPACT_ATOMS: atom_id res chain seq x y z
N MET A 1 4.54 -10.90 0.07
CA MET A 1 5.76 -11.30 0.82
C MET A 1 6.91 -10.57 0.16
N PHE A 2 7.62 -9.72 0.88
CA PHE A 2 8.71 -8.91 0.34
C PHE A 2 9.98 -9.74 0.27
N ASN A 3 10.73 -9.64 -0.83
CA ASN A 3 12.07 -10.22 -0.91
C ASN A 3 13.09 -9.07 -0.85
N ALA A 4 14.05 -9.19 0.07
CA ALA A 4 15.14 -8.23 0.20
C ALA A 4 16.35 -8.80 -0.55
N GLU A 5 16.74 -8.16 -1.65
CA GLU A 5 17.99 -8.50 -2.33
C GLU A 5 19.17 -7.89 -1.57
N LEU A 6 20.35 -8.51 -1.71
CA LEU A 6 21.63 -8.15 -1.05
C LEU A 6 22.06 -6.68 -1.23
N ASN A 7 21.40 -5.92 -2.10
CA ASN A 7 21.64 -4.51 -2.38
C ASN A 7 20.61 -3.55 -1.73
N THR A 8 19.94 -3.93 -0.64
CA THR A 8 18.94 -3.08 0.07
C THR A 8 17.67 -2.78 -0.74
N ARG A 9 17.44 -3.48 -1.86
CA ARG A 9 16.25 -3.32 -2.70
C ARG A 9 15.11 -4.18 -2.18
N ILE A 10 13.94 -3.55 -2.04
CA ILE A 10 12.70 -4.24 -1.68
C ILE A 10 11.87 -4.41 -2.96
N ILE A 11 11.55 -5.65 -3.29
CA ILE A 11 10.68 -5.98 -4.43
C ILE A 11 9.51 -6.81 -3.92
N LEU A 12 8.32 -6.53 -4.47
CA LEU A 12 7.13 -7.34 -4.26
C LEU A 12 7.23 -8.62 -5.08
N ASN A 13 7.12 -9.78 -4.43
CA ASN A 13 7.00 -11.07 -5.11
C ASN A 13 5.59 -11.65 -4.88
N ASN A 14 5.01 -12.23 -5.94
CA ASN A 14 3.64 -12.73 -6.10
C ASN A 14 2.56 -11.66 -6.38
N PHE A 15 2.23 -11.49 -7.67
CA PHE A 15 1.11 -10.68 -8.17
C PHE A 15 -0.12 -11.52 -8.55
N GLY A 16 -0.29 -12.70 -7.93
CA GLY A 16 -1.37 -13.63 -8.26
C GLY A 16 -2.78 -13.08 -8.04
N HIS A 17 -2.92 -11.93 -7.37
CA HIS A 17 -4.16 -11.19 -7.19
C HIS A 17 -3.88 -9.69 -7.26
N ILE A 18 -4.68 -8.95 -8.04
CA ILE A 18 -4.54 -7.51 -8.27
C ILE A 18 -5.91 -6.82 -8.28
N LEU A 19 -5.94 -5.48 -8.22
CA LEU A 19 -7.14 -4.65 -8.35
C LEU A 19 -8.31 -4.98 -7.40
N GLY A 20 -8.01 -5.40 -6.17
CA GLY A 20 -9.03 -5.64 -5.15
C GLY A 20 -9.59 -7.07 -5.10
N ASN A 21 -9.07 -7.98 -5.93
CA ASN A 21 -9.34 -9.43 -5.87
C ASN A 21 -8.59 -10.10 -4.71
N PHE A 22 -8.88 -9.65 -3.49
CA PHE A 22 -8.19 -10.13 -2.29
C PHE A 22 -8.58 -11.57 -1.94
N LYS A 23 -7.61 -12.43 -1.63
CA LYS A 23 -7.89 -13.76 -1.07
C LYS A 23 -8.73 -13.64 0.21
N SER A 24 -9.91 -14.25 0.20
CA SER A 24 -10.71 -14.49 1.39
C SER A 24 -10.33 -15.83 2.02
N LYS A 25 -10.08 -15.87 3.34
CA LYS A 25 -10.00 -17.12 4.10
C LYS A 25 -11.12 -17.10 5.14
N PHE A 26 -11.99 -18.11 5.13
CA PHE A 26 -13.18 -18.19 6.00
C PHE A 26 -14.09 -16.94 5.94
N GLY A 27 -14.31 -16.37 4.75
CA GLY A 27 -15.17 -15.19 4.57
C GLY A 27 -14.54 -13.85 4.95
N ILE A 28 -13.31 -13.84 5.49
CA ILE A 28 -12.57 -12.62 5.85
C ILE A 28 -11.57 -12.28 4.75
N LYS A 29 -11.66 -11.08 4.17
CA LYS A 29 -10.67 -10.55 3.21
C LYS A 29 -9.33 -10.34 3.92
N ARG A 30 -8.26 -10.96 3.39
CA ARG A 30 -6.92 -10.92 4.00
C ARG A 30 -6.19 -9.58 3.85
N GLU A 31 -6.53 -8.79 2.84
CA GLU A 31 -5.97 -7.47 2.62
C GLU A 31 -7.07 -6.43 2.81
N ARG A 32 -6.91 -5.58 3.83
CA ARG A 32 -7.89 -4.56 4.21
C ARG A 32 -7.37 -3.12 4.09
N VAL A 33 -6.08 -2.95 3.82
CA VAL A 33 -5.43 -1.63 3.85
C VAL A 33 -5.05 -1.19 2.44
N PRO A 34 -5.42 0.04 2.04
CA PRO A 34 -5.14 0.57 0.71
C PRO A 34 -3.68 0.97 0.49
N PHE A 35 -2.87 1.04 1.56
CA PHE A 35 -1.45 1.34 1.53
C PHE A 35 -0.74 0.51 2.60
N ILE A 36 0.28 -0.26 2.20
CA ILE A 36 1.03 -1.13 3.12
C ILE A 36 2.34 -0.42 3.46
N LEU A 37 2.42 0.11 4.68
CA LEU A 37 3.65 0.67 5.23
C LEU A 37 3.94 0.05 6.59
N THR A 38 4.68 -1.05 6.62
CA THR A 38 5.00 -1.75 7.87
C THR A 38 6.01 -0.98 8.71
N TYR A 39 6.04 -1.29 10.00
CA TYR A 39 6.95 -0.65 10.95
C TYR A 39 8.40 -0.90 10.58
N ASP A 40 8.70 -2.10 10.08
CA ASP A 40 10.06 -2.49 9.69
C ASP A 40 10.59 -1.60 8.55
N PHE A 41 9.74 -1.23 7.59
CA PHE A 41 10.12 -0.26 6.56
C PHE A 41 10.44 1.11 7.16
N ILE A 42 9.59 1.58 8.07
CA ILE A 42 9.77 2.87 8.73
C ILE A 42 11.08 2.86 9.54
N HIS A 43 11.34 1.79 10.29
CA HIS A 43 12.54 1.62 11.12
C HIS A 43 13.81 1.60 10.26
N VAL A 44 13.79 0.91 9.12
CA VAL A 44 14.91 0.88 8.17
C VAL A 44 15.13 2.26 7.53
N ILE A 45 14.08 2.93 7.08
CA ILE A 45 14.15 4.29 6.49
C ILE A 45 14.72 5.28 7.51
N GLN A 46 14.32 5.16 8.77
CA GLN A 46 14.79 6.01 9.87
C GLN A 46 16.15 5.58 10.44
N GLN A 47 16.75 4.48 9.95
CA GLN A 47 17.99 3.89 10.46
C GLN A 47 17.96 3.68 11.99
N GLY A 48 16.82 3.22 12.49
CA GLY A 48 16.60 2.97 13.92
C GLY A 48 16.42 4.21 14.81
N LYS A 49 16.44 5.43 14.23
CA LYS A 49 16.18 6.66 14.99
C LYS A 49 14.69 6.86 15.24
N THR A 50 14.32 7.30 16.45
CA THR A 50 12.94 7.66 16.80
C THR A 50 12.65 9.10 16.37
N GLY A 51 11.49 9.31 15.73
CA GLY A 51 11.01 10.64 15.32
C GLY A 51 11.01 10.87 13.80
N ASN A 52 10.39 11.99 13.38
CA ASN A 52 10.29 12.34 11.96
C ASN A 52 11.65 12.81 11.43
N THR A 53 12.44 11.88 10.89
CA THR A 53 13.75 12.17 10.32
C THR A 53 13.60 12.82 8.94
N GLU A 54 14.58 13.64 8.54
CA GLU A 54 14.66 14.20 7.18
C GLU A 54 14.55 13.10 6.10
N LYS A 55 15.09 11.91 6.38
CA LYS A 55 14.99 10.73 5.50
C LYS A 55 13.56 10.24 5.33
N PHE A 56 12.77 10.23 6.42
CA PHE A 56 11.36 9.86 6.35
C PHE A 56 10.54 10.93 5.60
N GLY A 57 10.86 12.22 5.82
CA GLY A 57 10.27 13.31 5.05
C GLY A 57 10.52 13.17 3.55
N ARG A 58 11.76 12.83 3.15
CA ARG A 58 12.12 12.60 1.76
C ARG A 58 11.44 11.36 1.16
N PHE A 59 11.31 10.28 1.95
CA PHE A 59 10.53 9.11 1.54
C PHE A 59 9.07 9.47 1.25
N ARG A 60 8.43 10.24 2.13
CA ARG A 60 7.06 10.73 1.92
C ARG A 60 6.94 11.56 0.64
N GLN A 61 7.89 12.46 0.39
CA GLN A 61 7.92 13.26 -0.84
C GLN A 61 8.00 12.39 -2.10
N TYR A 62 8.86 11.36 -2.11
CA TYR A 62 8.93 10.43 -3.23
C TYR A 62 7.64 9.66 -3.45
N CYS A 63 6.95 9.26 -2.37
CA CYS A 63 5.65 8.61 -2.47
C CYS A 63 4.59 9.54 -3.09
N GLU A 64 4.58 10.81 -2.68
CA GLU A 64 3.69 11.84 -3.22
C GLU A 64 3.96 12.11 -4.71
N GLU A 65 5.22 12.31 -5.10
CA GLU A 65 5.61 12.49 -6.51
C GLU A 65 5.26 11.28 -7.37
N ALA A 66 5.59 10.06 -6.90
CA ALA A 66 5.29 8.84 -7.62
C ALA A 66 3.77 8.68 -7.83
N TYR A 67 2.96 8.98 -6.81
CA TYR A 67 1.51 8.96 -6.93
C TYR A 67 1.00 9.93 -8.01
N LEU A 68 1.51 11.17 -8.03
CA LEU A 68 1.13 12.17 -9.03
C LEU A 68 1.53 11.76 -10.45
N ILE A 69 2.73 11.21 -10.63
CA ILE A 69 3.19 10.68 -11.92
C ILE A 69 2.27 9.56 -12.41
N LEU A 70 1.96 8.59 -11.54
CA LEU A 70 1.04 7.50 -11.88
C LEU A 70 -0.35 8.03 -12.23
N ARG A 71 -0.85 9.01 -11.47
CA ARG A 71 -2.14 9.66 -11.70
C ARG A 71 -2.19 10.37 -13.05
N LYS A 72 -1.12 11.05 -13.45
CA LYS A 72 -1.01 11.72 -14.76
C LYS A 72 -1.15 10.73 -15.92
N HIS A 73 -0.66 9.51 -15.73
CA HIS A 73 -0.78 8.41 -16.71
C HIS A 73 -1.98 7.48 -16.44
N GLY A 74 -2.93 7.86 -15.57
CA GLY A 74 -4.03 7.00 -15.14
C GLY A 74 -4.90 6.46 -16.27
N ASN A 75 -5.15 7.26 -17.32
CA ASN A 75 -5.91 6.82 -18.49
C ASN A 75 -5.21 5.68 -19.25
N LEU A 76 -3.88 5.72 -19.36
CA LEU A 76 -3.11 4.63 -19.97
C LEU A 76 -3.31 3.33 -19.19
N PHE A 77 -3.21 3.38 -17.86
CA PHE A 77 -3.44 2.21 -17.02
C PHE A 77 -4.87 1.69 -17.18
N ILE A 78 -5.89 2.56 -17.19
CA ILE A 78 -7.28 2.15 -17.46
C ILE A 78 -7.39 1.41 -18.79
N THR A 79 -6.84 1.97 -19.87
CA THR A 79 -6.92 1.36 -21.19
C THR A 79 -6.21 0.01 -21.22
N LEU A 80 -5.02 -0.10 -20.64
CA LEU A 80 -4.29 -1.37 -20.57
C LEU A 80 -5.07 -2.43 -19.80
N PHE A 81 -5.66 -2.08 -18.65
CA PHE A 81 -6.49 -3.01 -17.88
C PHE A 81 -7.81 -3.36 -18.56
N ALA A 82 -8.42 -2.42 -19.28
CA ALA A 82 -9.60 -2.69 -20.11
C ALA A 82 -9.30 -3.68 -21.25
N LEU A 83 -8.12 -3.57 -21.88
CA LEU A 83 -7.68 -4.54 -22.89
C LEU A 83 -7.40 -5.91 -22.27
N MET A 84 -6.78 -5.96 -21.08
CA MET A 84 -6.55 -7.21 -20.35
C MET A 84 -7.86 -7.91 -19.94
N LEU A 85 -8.93 -7.17 -19.63
CA LEU A 85 -10.27 -7.73 -19.42
C LEU A 85 -10.76 -8.48 -20.66
N THR A 86 -10.63 -7.87 -21.84
CA THR A 86 -11.07 -8.50 -23.10
C THR A 86 -10.23 -9.71 -23.48
N ALA A 87 -8.97 -9.77 -23.02
CA ALA A 87 -8.07 -10.90 -23.24
C ALA A 87 -8.34 -12.12 -22.31
N GLY A 88 -9.32 -12.02 -21.40
CA GLY A 88 -9.74 -13.14 -20.55
C GLY A 88 -8.80 -13.43 -19.37
N LEU A 89 -8.12 -12.41 -18.82
CA LEU A 89 -7.32 -12.59 -17.61
C LEU A 89 -8.23 -13.02 -16.43
N PRO A 90 -7.98 -14.17 -15.77
CA PRO A 90 -8.86 -14.68 -14.70
C PRO A 90 -9.02 -13.74 -13.49
N GLU A 91 -8.07 -12.84 -13.29
CA GLU A 91 -8.01 -11.88 -12.16
C GLU A 91 -8.58 -10.50 -12.50
N LEU A 92 -9.03 -10.28 -13.75
CA LEU A 92 -9.79 -9.11 -14.18
C LEU A 92 -11.08 -9.64 -14.80
N THR A 93 -12.14 -9.64 -14.02
CA THR A 93 -13.41 -10.29 -14.41
C THR A 93 -14.55 -9.28 -14.53
N SER A 94 -14.35 -8.04 -14.03
CA SER A 94 -15.42 -7.07 -13.96
C SER A 94 -14.96 -5.64 -14.23
N VAL A 95 -15.87 -4.84 -14.77
CA VAL A 95 -15.76 -3.37 -14.83
C VAL A 95 -15.50 -2.76 -13.44
N LYS A 96 -15.90 -3.46 -12.36
CA LYS A 96 -15.59 -3.08 -10.97
C LYS A 96 -14.09 -2.99 -10.68
N ASP A 97 -13.26 -3.81 -11.35
CA ASP A 97 -11.81 -3.81 -11.18
C ASP A 97 -11.19 -2.53 -11.78
N ILE A 98 -11.74 -2.06 -12.92
CA ILE A 98 -11.38 -0.77 -13.51
C ILE A 98 -11.82 0.38 -12.59
N GLN A 99 -13.02 0.28 -12.01
CA GLN A 99 -13.52 1.31 -11.10
C GLN A 99 -12.63 1.43 -9.86
N TYR A 100 -12.15 0.31 -9.31
CA TYR A 100 -11.19 0.32 -8.20
C TYR A 100 -9.90 1.09 -8.54
N LEU A 101 -9.40 0.95 -9.77
CA LEU A 101 -8.22 1.69 -10.23
C LEU A 101 -8.51 3.20 -10.34
N LYS A 102 -9.68 3.56 -10.89
CA LYS A 102 -10.13 4.96 -10.98
C LYS A 102 -10.24 5.61 -9.60
N ASP A 103 -10.81 4.89 -8.64
CA ASP A 103 -11.00 5.35 -7.27
C ASP A 103 -9.67 5.46 -6.52
N SER A 104 -8.74 4.52 -6.77
CA SER A 104 -7.40 4.52 -6.18
C SER A 104 -6.55 5.70 -6.66
N LEU A 105 -6.61 6.02 -7.96
CA LEU A 105 -5.92 7.16 -8.55
C LEU A 105 -6.69 8.48 -8.45
N ALA A 106 -7.90 8.45 -7.86
CA ALA A 106 -8.78 9.61 -7.70
C ALA A 106 -8.95 10.44 -9.00
N LEU A 107 -9.13 9.76 -10.13
CA LEU A 107 -9.05 10.39 -11.46
C LEU A 107 -10.11 11.46 -11.72
N GLY A 108 -11.24 11.41 -11.01
CA GLY A 108 -12.32 12.40 -11.08
C GLY A 108 -12.15 13.63 -10.17
N LYS A 109 -11.04 13.74 -9.42
CA LYS A 109 -10.77 14.86 -8.50
C LYS A 109 -9.68 15.77 -9.03
N SER A 110 -9.54 16.99 -8.49
CA SER A 110 -8.37 17.82 -8.81
C SER A 110 -7.08 17.15 -8.33
N GLU A 111 -5.93 17.59 -8.86
CA GLU A 111 -4.63 17.08 -8.42
C GLU A 111 -4.40 17.33 -6.91
N GLU A 112 -4.79 18.51 -6.43
CA GLU A 112 -4.69 18.90 -5.02
C GLU A 112 -5.55 18.03 -4.10
N GLU A 113 -6.79 17.75 -4.51
CA GLU A 113 -7.71 16.89 -3.77
C GLU A 113 -7.23 15.44 -3.74
N ALA A 114 -6.71 14.94 -4.87
CA ALA A 114 -6.14 13.61 -4.98
C ALA A 114 -4.91 13.47 -4.07
N LEU A 115 -4.01 14.46 -4.08
CA LEU A 115 -2.84 14.48 -3.22
C LEU A 115 -3.22 14.56 -1.73
N LYS A 116 -4.22 15.37 -1.39
CA LYS A 116 -4.74 15.45 -0.01
C LYS A 116 -5.28 14.09 0.45
N GLN A 117 -6.04 13.39 -0.40
CA GLN A 117 -6.54 12.05 -0.11
C GLN A 117 -5.41 11.03 0.04
N PHE A 118 -4.37 11.11 -0.81
CA PHE A 118 -3.18 10.27 -0.69
C PHE A 118 -2.45 10.49 0.64
N LYS A 119 -2.22 11.75 1.01
CA LYS A 119 -1.60 12.13 2.29
C LYS A 119 -2.36 11.55 3.49
N GLN A 120 -3.69 11.66 3.47
CA GLN A 120 -4.53 11.09 4.53
C GLN A 120 -4.35 9.57 4.63
N LYS A 121 -4.43 8.84 3.50
CA LYS A 121 -4.23 7.37 3.50
C LYS A 121 -2.82 6.98 3.96
N PHE A 122 -1.82 7.76 3.60
CA PHE A 122 -0.44 7.54 4.05
C PHE A 122 -0.32 7.69 5.57
N ASP A 123 -0.90 8.75 6.15
CA ASP A 123 -0.89 9.00 7.58
C ASP A 123 -1.71 7.96 8.36
N GLU A 124 -2.83 7.49 7.80
CA GLU A 124 -3.61 6.37 8.35
C GLU A 124 -2.80 5.07 8.39
N ALA A 125 -2.13 4.71 7.29
CA ALA A 125 -1.28 3.53 7.23
C ALA A 125 -0.08 3.63 8.20
N LEU A 126 0.50 4.82 8.35
CA LEU A 126 1.54 5.07 9.33
C LEU A 126 1.02 4.81 10.75
N ARG A 127 -0.13 5.36 11.12
CA ARG A 127 -0.75 5.16 12.43
C ARG A 127 -1.07 3.70 12.70
N GLU A 128 -1.66 2.99 11.74
CA GLU A 128 -2.01 1.57 11.84
C GLU A 128 -0.77 0.67 12.01
N SER A 129 0.33 1.03 11.36
CA SER A 129 1.61 0.34 11.47
C SER A 129 2.18 0.40 12.89
N TRP A 130 2.12 1.57 13.52
CA TRP A 130 2.52 1.75 14.91
C TRP A 130 1.58 1.05 15.90
N THR A 131 0.25 1.20 15.76
CA THR A 131 -0.71 0.55 16.67
C THR A 131 -0.64 -0.98 16.57
N THR A 132 -0.46 -1.52 15.37
CA THR A 132 -0.26 -2.96 15.17
C THR A 132 0.96 -3.42 15.97
N LYS A 133 2.12 -2.75 15.84
CA LYS A 133 3.33 -3.12 16.59
C LYS A 133 3.13 -3.02 18.12
N VAL A 134 2.48 -1.97 18.62
CA VAL A 134 2.20 -1.82 20.06
C VAL A 134 1.31 -2.96 20.56
N ASN A 135 0.28 -3.34 19.79
CA ASN A 135 -0.55 -4.49 20.13
C ASN A 135 0.26 -5.79 20.13
N TRP A 136 1.10 -6.04 19.12
CA TRP A 136 1.98 -7.20 19.09
C TRP A 136 2.96 -7.24 20.28
N MET A 137 3.59 -6.10 20.62
CA MET A 137 4.49 -6.00 21.78
C MET A 137 3.76 -6.24 23.10
N ALA A 138 2.56 -5.69 23.28
CA ALA A 138 1.74 -5.91 24.48
C ALA A 138 1.32 -7.38 24.61
N HIS A 139 1.03 -8.06 23.51
CA HIS A 139 0.72 -9.50 23.51
C HIS A 139 1.93 -10.37 23.85
N THR A 140 3.13 -10.03 23.37
CA THR A 140 4.38 -10.75 23.72
C THR A 140 4.72 -10.57 25.19
N VAL A 141 4.71 -9.32 25.69
CA VAL A 141 5.00 -9.03 27.11
C VAL A 141 4.01 -9.73 28.03
N ARG A 142 2.71 -9.74 27.70
CA ARG A 142 1.69 -10.43 28.53
C ARG A 142 1.84 -11.97 28.52
N LYS A 143 2.56 -12.53 27.55
CA LYS A 143 2.88 -13.96 27.47
C LYS A 143 4.09 -14.32 28.34
N ASP A 144 5.06 -13.41 28.45
CA ASP A 144 6.26 -13.61 29.29
C ASP A 144 5.94 -13.50 30.80
N TYR A 145 4.97 -12.68 31.20
CA TYR A 145 4.51 -12.57 32.60
C TYR A 145 3.67 -13.76 33.12
N ARG A 146 3.44 -14.79 32.29
CA ARG A 146 2.70 -16.02 32.66
C ARG A 146 3.59 -17.27 32.67
N SER A 147 4.91 -17.10 32.67
CA SER A 147 5.91 -18.17 32.82
C SER A 147 6.51 -18.16 34.22
#